data_AF-A0A5E4WRZ6-F1
#
_entry.id   AF-A0A5E4WRZ6-F1
#
_cell.length_a   1.000
_cell.length_b   1.000
_cell.length_c   1.000
_cell.angle_alpha   90.00
_cell.angle_beta   90.00
_cell.angle_gamma   90.00
#
_symmetry.space_group_name_H-M   'P 1'
#
loop_
_entity.id
_entity.type
_entity.pdbx_description
1 polymer ?
#
loop_
_entity_poly.entity_id
_entity_poly.type
_entity_poly.pdbx_seq_one_letter_code
_entity_poly.pdbx_strand_id
1 'polypeptide(L)'
;MARSSGDLKDCEGIAALATLAKRREAALRAAFTRMSAAARDAESAVVERERGCDTQRRVWQDALSRGGVYAQREAAGVTRSVEAERVALGEAKRRLSEALEQVKQAEVALQQQRERLQANARKQEKLNALLALYRS
;
A
#
# COMPACT_ATOMS: atom_id res chain seq x y z
N MET A 1 -18.44 51.16 10.77
CA MET A 1 -18.53 50.35 11.99
C MET A 1 -17.13 49.88 12.33
N ALA A 2 -16.55 50.30 13.46
CA ALA A 2 -15.22 49.83 13.88
C ALA A 2 -15.35 48.40 14.43
N ARG A 3 -14.53 47.46 13.95
CA ARG A 3 -14.52 46.06 14.43
C ARG A 3 -14.09 46.02 15.89
N SER A 4 -14.70 45.14 16.67
CA SER A 4 -14.31 44.99 18.07
C SER A 4 -12.91 44.35 18.18
N SER A 5 -12.22 44.59 19.29
CA SER A 5 -10.92 43.94 19.54
C SER A 5 -11.02 42.41 19.59
N GLY A 6 -12.19 41.86 19.92
CA GLY A 6 -12.47 40.42 19.86
C GLY A 6 -12.49 39.90 18.43
N ASP A 7 -13.22 40.57 17.53
CA ASP A 7 -13.33 40.16 16.12
C ASP A 7 -11.98 40.14 15.39
N LEU A 8 -11.08 41.06 15.76
CA LEU A 8 -9.73 41.11 15.20
C LEU A 8 -8.89 39.90 15.64
N LYS A 9 -8.95 39.52 16.93
CA LYS A 9 -8.24 38.35 17.46
C LYS A 9 -8.77 37.04 16.89
N ASP A 10 -10.08 36.94 16.71
CA ASP A 10 -10.71 35.76 16.10
C ASP A 10 -10.30 35.62 14.63
N CYS A 11 -10.27 36.72 13.87
CA CYS A 11 -9.81 36.73 12.48
C CYS A 11 -8.34 36.29 12.35
N GLU A 12 -7.45 36.77 13.24
CA GLU A 12 -6.04 36.33 13.30
C GLU A 12 -5.92 34.84 13.64
N GLY A 13 -6.69 34.35 14.62
CA GLY A 13 -6.73 32.94 14.99
C GLY A 13 -7.18 32.04 13.83
N ILE A 14 -8.23 32.43 13.10
CA ILE A 14 -8.72 31.69 11.94
C ILE A 14 -7.69 31.73 10.80
N ALA A 15 -6.99 32.85 10.58
CA ALA A 15 -5.94 32.96 9.57
C ALA A 15 -4.74 32.05 9.90
N ALA A 16 -4.35 31.95 11.17
CA ALA A 16 -3.33 31.02 11.63
C ALA A 16 -3.74 29.56 11.39
N LEU A 17 -5.00 29.20 11.69
CA LEU A 17 -5.54 27.86 11.41
C LEU A 17 -5.57 27.54 9.91
N ALA A 18 -5.92 28.51 9.06
CA ALA A 18 -5.92 28.34 7.60
C ALA A 18 -4.50 28.09 7.06
N THR A 19 -3.51 28.82 7.59
CA THR A 19 -2.09 28.64 7.24
C THR A 19 -1.59 27.26 7.68
N LEU A 20 -1.94 26.84 8.89
CA LEU A 20 -1.60 25.51 9.40
C LEU A 20 -2.24 24.40 8.54
N ALA A 21 -3.51 24.55 8.15
CA ALA A 21 -4.21 23.58 7.33
C ALA A 21 -3.55 23.40 5.95
N LYS A 22 -3.12 24.50 5.31
CA LYS A 22 -2.35 24.49 4.06
C LYS A 22 -0.99 23.79 4.21
N ARG A 23 -0.24 24.08 5.27
CA ARG A 23 1.04 23.40 5.54
C ARG A 23 0.84 21.89 5.72
N ARG A 24 -0.21 21.51 6.44
CA ARG A 24 -0.56 20.10 6.65
C ARG A 24 -0.94 19.41 5.33
N GLU A 25 -1.60 20.11 4.41
CA GLU A 25 -1.93 19.57 3.08
C GLU A 25 -0.69 19.15 2.30
N ALA A 26 0.36 20.00 2.27
CA ALA A 26 1.61 19.67 1.59
C ALA A 26 2.23 18.37 2.15
N ALA A 27 2.27 18.23 3.48
CA ALA A 27 2.76 17.02 4.13
C ALA A 27 1.88 15.78 3.82
N LEU A 28 0.56 15.94 3.79
CA LEU A 28 -0.36 14.86 3.46
C LEU A 28 -0.22 14.41 2.00
N ARG A 29 -0.03 15.33 1.06
CA ARG A 29 0.23 15.02 -0.37
C ARG A 29 1.59 14.34 -0.55
N ALA A 30 2.62 14.79 0.16
CA ALA A 30 3.94 14.14 0.15
C ALA A 30 3.88 12.71 0.72
N ALA A 31 3.09 12.48 1.77
CA ALA A 31 2.86 11.13 2.29
C ALA A 31 2.07 10.28 1.27
N PHE A 32 1.02 10.82 0.66
CA PHE A 32 0.20 10.12 -0.33
C PHE A 32 1.03 9.67 -1.55
N THR A 33 1.92 10.52 -2.06
CA THR A 33 2.81 10.18 -3.18
C THR A 33 3.78 9.06 -2.84
N ARG A 34 4.43 9.11 -1.67
CA ARG A 34 5.30 8.01 -1.20
C ARG A 34 4.54 6.70 -1.01
N MET A 35 3.36 6.75 -0.40
CA MET A 35 2.51 5.57 -0.22
C MET A 35 2.04 4.99 -1.55
N SER A 36 1.77 5.84 -2.54
CA SER A 36 1.35 5.40 -3.88
C SER A 36 2.49 4.71 -4.62
N ALA A 37 3.72 5.21 -4.47
CA ALA A 37 4.91 4.53 -4.99
C ALA A 37 5.09 3.16 -4.32
N ALA A 38 5.06 3.12 -2.99
CA ALA A 38 5.19 1.86 -2.25
C ALA A 38 4.11 0.82 -2.61
N ALA A 39 2.87 1.25 -2.87
CA ALA A 39 1.80 0.35 -3.32
C ALA A 39 2.10 -0.25 -4.70
N ARG A 40 2.59 0.54 -5.66
CA ARG A 40 3.00 0.06 -6.98
C ARG A 40 4.19 -0.89 -6.90
N ASP A 41 5.13 -0.62 -6.00
CA ASP A 41 6.27 -1.51 -5.76
C ASP A 41 5.80 -2.86 -5.19
N ALA A 42 4.83 -2.84 -4.26
CA ALA A 42 4.22 -4.05 -3.72
C ALA A 42 3.44 -4.85 -4.79
N GLU A 43 2.67 -4.17 -5.65
CA GLU A 43 2.00 -4.80 -6.80
C GLU A 43 3.01 -5.45 -7.75
N SER A 44 4.11 -4.75 -8.05
CA SER A 44 5.20 -5.28 -8.89
C SER A 44 5.85 -6.50 -8.26
N ALA A 45 6.04 -6.49 -6.93
CA ALA A 45 6.56 -7.63 -6.20
C ALA A 45 5.61 -8.84 -6.29
N VAL A 46 4.29 -8.65 -6.24
CA VAL A 46 3.31 -9.74 -6.45
C VAL A 46 3.51 -10.39 -7.81
N VAL A 47 3.61 -9.61 -8.89
CA VAL A 47 3.83 -10.13 -10.26
C VAL A 47 5.10 -11.00 -10.33
N GLU A 48 6.20 -10.55 -9.72
CA GLU A 48 7.44 -11.34 -9.66
C GLU A 48 7.29 -12.63 -8.84
N ARG A 49 6.51 -12.59 -7.74
CA ARG A 49 6.23 -13.79 -6.94
C ARG A 49 5.28 -14.77 -7.64
N GLU A 50 4.34 -14.29 -8.44
CA GLU A 50 3.49 -15.13 -9.28
C GLU A 50 4.33 -15.87 -10.33
N ARG A 51 5.22 -15.15 -11.03
CA ARG A 51 6.17 -15.76 -11.99
C ARG A 51 7.06 -16.80 -11.31
N GLY A 52 7.55 -16.50 -10.12
CA GLY A 52 8.32 -17.46 -9.31
C GLY A 52 7.51 -18.70 -8.94
N CYS A 53 6.26 -18.55 -8.51
CA CYS A 53 5.34 -19.67 -8.25
C CYS A 53 5.09 -20.53 -9.48
N ASP A 54 4.87 -19.90 -10.64
CA ASP A 54 4.63 -20.62 -11.89
C ASP A 54 5.87 -21.36 -12.36
N THR A 55 7.05 -20.77 -12.21
CA THR A 55 8.33 -21.43 -12.49
C THR A 55 8.51 -22.65 -11.59
N GLN A 56 8.29 -22.50 -10.29
CA GLN A 56 8.40 -23.59 -9.33
C GLN A 56 7.37 -24.70 -9.58
N ARG A 57 6.16 -24.34 -10.05
CA ARG A 57 5.14 -25.31 -10.45
C ARG A 57 5.61 -26.16 -11.64
N ARG A 58 6.25 -25.55 -12.63
CA ARG A 58 6.82 -26.26 -13.79
C ARG A 58 7.94 -27.20 -13.36
N VAL A 59 8.87 -26.74 -12.51
CA VAL A 59 9.95 -27.57 -11.98
C VAL A 59 9.40 -28.80 -11.23
N TRP A 60 8.38 -28.60 -10.41
CA TRP A 60 7.72 -29.70 -9.70
C TRP A 60 7.02 -30.69 -10.66
N GLN A 61 6.34 -30.19 -11.70
CA GLN A 61 5.73 -31.03 -12.75
C GLN A 61 6.77 -31.83 -13.54
N ASP A 62 7.90 -31.21 -13.88
CA ASP A 62 9.01 -31.85 -14.55
C ASP A 62 9.63 -32.95 -13.67
N ALA A 63 9.80 -32.70 -12.36
CA ALA A 63 10.26 -33.71 -11.42
C ALA A 63 9.28 -34.89 -11.31
N LEU A 64 7.97 -34.65 -11.30
CA LEU A 64 6.94 -35.69 -11.29
C LEU A 64 6.98 -36.56 -12.55
N SER A 65 7.15 -35.97 -13.73
CA SER A 65 7.22 -36.71 -15.00
C SER A 65 8.39 -37.70 -15.05
N ARG A 66 9.47 -37.40 -14.32
CA ARG A 66 10.67 -38.24 -14.21
C ARG A 66 10.47 -39.42 -13.25
N GLY A 67 9.59 -39.31 -12.25
CA GLY A 67 9.38 -40.33 -11.21
C GLY A 67 8.91 -41.70 -11.69
N GLY A 68 8.28 -41.79 -12.87
CA GLY A 68 7.79 -43.07 -13.43
C GLY A 68 8.80 -43.84 -14.30
N VAL A 69 9.99 -43.28 -14.56
CA VAL A 69 10.91 -43.78 -15.61
C VAL A 69 12.06 -44.64 -15.07
N TYR A 70 12.32 -44.63 -13.75
CA TYR A 70 13.60 -45.13 -13.19
C TYR A 70 13.51 -46.40 -12.33
N ALA A 71 14.64 -47.11 -12.20
CA ALA A 71 14.79 -48.33 -11.41
C ALA A 71 14.73 -48.06 -9.88
N GLN A 72 14.50 -49.08 -9.05
CA GLN A 72 14.08 -48.96 -7.64
C GLN A 72 14.96 -48.07 -6.73
N ARG A 73 16.30 -48.05 -6.91
CA ARG A 73 17.21 -47.14 -6.16
C ARG A 73 17.16 -45.70 -6.66
N GLU A 74 17.01 -45.51 -7.96
CA GLU A 74 16.86 -44.20 -8.59
C GLU A 74 15.48 -43.62 -8.26
N ALA A 75 14.44 -44.46 -8.20
CA ALA A 75 13.10 -44.09 -7.77
C ALA A 75 13.10 -43.47 -6.36
N ALA A 76 13.85 -44.02 -5.40
CA ALA A 76 13.99 -43.42 -4.07
C ALA A 76 14.69 -42.04 -4.08
N GLY A 77 15.66 -41.84 -4.99
CA GLY A 77 16.30 -40.53 -5.21
C GLY A 77 15.35 -39.51 -5.83
N VAL A 78 14.58 -39.93 -6.84
CA VAL A 78 13.60 -39.08 -7.53
C VAL A 78 12.44 -38.71 -6.61
N THR A 79 11.93 -39.63 -5.78
CA THR A 79 10.88 -39.32 -4.78
C THR A 79 11.32 -38.23 -3.80
N ARG A 80 12.59 -38.22 -3.35
CA ARG A 80 13.11 -37.16 -2.49
C ARG A 80 13.22 -35.81 -3.21
N SER A 81 13.63 -35.82 -4.47
CA SER A 81 13.67 -34.61 -5.30
C SER A 81 12.27 -34.02 -5.51
N VAL A 82 11.28 -34.85 -5.86
CA VAL A 82 9.88 -34.42 -6.04
C VAL A 82 9.33 -33.79 -4.76
N GLU A 83 9.60 -34.40 -3.59
CA GLU A 83 9.14 -33.86 -2.32
C GLU A 83 9.83 -32.53 -1.96
N ALA A 84 11.14 -32.39 -2.25
CA ALA A 84 11.84 -31.12 -2.09
C ALA A 84 11.24 -30.01 -2.96
N GLU A 85 10.94 -30.31 -4.23
CA GLU A 85 10.29 -29.35 -5.13
C GLU A 85 8.86 -29.01 -4.71
N ARG A 86 8.13 -29.95 -4.10
CA ARG A 86 6.81 -29.73 -3.51
C ARG A 86 6.86 -28.76 -2.34
N VAL A 87 7.84 -28.94 -1.44
CA VAL A 87 8.08 -28.02 -0.30
C VAL A 87 8.42 -26.62 -0.81
N ALA A 88 9.33 -26.52 -1.78
CA ALA A 88 9.71 -25.24 -2.38
C ALA A 88 8.52 -24.54 -3.07
N LEU A 89 7.62 -25.29 -3.73
CA LEU A 89 6.36 -24.75 -4.26
C LEU A 89 5.43 -24.24 -3.15
N GLY A 90 5.36 -24.93 -2.02
CA GLY A 90 4.61 -24.49 -0.84
C GLY A 90 5.15 -23.16 -0.29
N GLU A 91 6.47 -23.03 -0.18
CA GLU A 91 7.11 -21.78 0.26
C GLU A 91 6.89 -20.63 -0.73
N ALA A 92 6.99 -20.90 -2.04
CA ALA A 92 6.71 -19.89 -3.06
C ALA A 92 5.28 -19.36 -2.95
N LYS A 93 4.29 -20.27 -2.82
CA LYS A 93 2.88 -19.90 -2.63
C LYS A 93 2.67 -19.08 -1.35
N ARG A 94 3.28 -19.48 -0.24
CA ARG A 94 3.21 -18.72 1.02
C ARG A 94 3.73 -17.30 0.84
N ARG A 95 4.90 -17.13 0.21
CA ARG A 95 5.51 -15.82 -0.07
C ARG A 95 4.62 -14.96 -0.98
N LEU A 96 3.94 -15.57 -1.96
CA LEU A 96 2.95 -14.88 -2.79
C LEU A 96 1.74 -14.42 -1.97
N SER A 97 1.20 -15.26 -1.09
CA SER A 97 0.12 -14.86 -0.19
C SER A 97 0.52 -13.71 0.73
N GLU A 98 1.72 -13.75 1.30
CA GLU A 98 2.27 -12.65 2.11
C GLU A 98 2.38 -11.34 1.30
N ALA A 99 2.83 -11.40 0.04
CA ALA A 99 2.89 -10.23 -0.84
C ALA A 99 1.50 -9.66 -1.18
N LEU A 100 0.51 -10.52 -1.42
CA LEU A 100 -0.88 -10.10 -1.65
C LEU A 100 -1.48 -9.39 -0.42
N GLU A 101 -1.18 -9.86 0.80
CA GLU A 101 -1.61 -9.18 2.01
C GLU A 101 -0.94 -7.81 2.19
N GLN A 102 0.33 -7.67 1.81
CA GLN A 102 1.01 -6.37 1.82
C GLN A 102 0.36 -5.37 0.85
N VAL A 103 -0.06 -5.82 -0.35
CA VAL A 103 -0.81 -4.97 -1.30
C VAL A 103 -2.12 -4.49 -0.67
N LYS A 104 -2.93 -5.40 -0.10
CA LYS A 104 -4.18 -5.02 0.57
C LYS A 104 -3.97 -4.00 1.68
N GLN A 105 -2.93 -4.18 2.51
CA GLN A 105 -2.60 -3.24 3.56
C GLN A 105 -2.19 -1.87 2.99
N ALA A 106 -1.42 -1.84 1.90
CA ALA A 106 -1.04 -0.63 1.21
C ALA A 106 -2.24 0.12 0.61
N GLU A 107 -3.19 -0.60 0.02
CA GLU A 107 -4.45 -0.04 -0.50
C GLU A 107 -5.30 0.58 0.60
N VAL A 108 -5.48 -0.12 1.73
CA VAL A 108 -6.20 0.41 2.90
C VAL A 108 -5.52 1.68 3.42
N ALA A 109 -4.20 1.67 3.55
CA ALA A 109 -3.45 2.83 4.01
C ALA A 109 -3.59 4.02 3.05
N LEU A 110 -3.56 3.77 1.72
CA LEU A 110 -3.79 4.79 0.70
C LEU A 110 -5.20 5.38 0.81
N GLN A 111 -6.21 4.55 1.02
CA GLN A 111 -7.58 5.00 1.18
C GLN A 111 -7.73 5.90 2.41
N GLN A 112 -7.18 5.50 3.56
CA GLN A 112 -7.15 6.34 4.76
C GLN A 112 -6.43 7.68 4.52
N GLN A 113 -5.36 7.67 3.72
CA GLN A 113 -4.63 8.89 3.40
C GLN A 113 -5.42 9.82 2.47
N ARG A 114 -6.20 9.28 1.52
CA ARG A 114 -7.15 10.05 0.71
C ARG A 114 -8.22 10.70 1.56
N GLU A 115 -8.78 9.97 2.51
CA GLU A 115 -9.78 10.49 3.45
C GLU A 115 -9.22 11.64 4.30
N ARG A 116 -7.97 11.52 4.78
CA ARG A 116 -7.28 12.59 5.50
C ARG A 116 -7.10 13.84 4.65
N LEU A 117 -6.77 13.69 3.36
CA LEU A 117 -6.67 14.81 2.41
C LEU A 117 -8.03 15.48 2.20
N GLN A 118 -9.09 14.70 1.95
CA GLN A 118 -10.45 15.23 1.78
C GLN A 118 -10.94 15.95 3.05
N ALA A 119 -10.69 15.38 4.23
CA ALA A 119 -11.05 16.00 5.50
C ALA A 119 -10.28 17.31 5.73
N ASN A 120 -9.02 17.39 5.32
CA ASN A 120 -8.24 18.63 5.38
C ASN A 120 -8.79 19.69 4.40
N ALA A 121 -9.12 19.31 3.16
CA ALA A 121 -9.71 20.21 2.18
C ALA A 121 -11.03 20.82 2.69
N ARG A 122 -11.94 19.99 3.22
CA ARG A 122 -13.19 20.46 3.84
C ARG A 122 -12.96 21.42 5.00
N LYS A 123 -11.91 21.22 5.80
CA LYS A 123 -11.54 22.16 6.87
C LYS A 123 -11.04 23.48 6.30
N GLN A 124 -10.24 23.46 5.24
CA GLN A 124 -9.78 24.68 4.58
C GLN A 124 -10.95 25.48 3.99
N GLU A 125 -11.90 24.82 3.33
CA GLU A 125 -13.12 25.46 2.81
C GLU A 125 -13.88 26.20 3.91
N LYS A 126 -14.09 25.54 5.07
CA LYS A 126 -14.75 26.16 6.22
C LYS A 126 -13.98 27.35 6.78
N LEU A 127 -12.66 27.23 6.91
CA LEU A 127 -11.82 28.33 7.39
C LEU A 127 -11.84 29.52 6.42
N ASN A 128 -11.81 29.27 5.12
CA ASN A 128 -11.92 30.32 4.11
C ASN A 128 -13.29 31.01 4.14
N ALA A 129 -14.38 30.25 4.32
CA ALA A 129 -15.72 30.81 4.48
C ALA A 129 -15.82 31.69 5.72
N LEU A 130 -15.26 31.26 6.86
CA LEU A 130 -15.20 32.06 8.08
C LEU A 130 -14.39 33.35 7.87
N LEU A 131 -13.21 33.27 7.24
CA LEU A 131 -12.41 34.46 6.92
C LEU A 131 -13.15 35.44 6.01
N ALA A 132 -13.99 34.96 5.09
CA ALA A 132 -14.81 35.83 4.25
C ALA A 132 -15.83 36.61 5.08
N LEU A 133 -16.48 35.98 6.06
CA LEU A 133 -17.45 36.63 6.96
C LEU A 133 -16.83 37.74 7.82
N TYR A 134 -15.60 37.53 8.30
CA TYR A 134 -14.86 38.56 9.05
C TYR A 134 -14.22 39.64 8.17
N ARG A 135 -14.22 39.46 6.83
CA ARG A 135 -13.71 40.45 5.87
C ARG A 135 -14.81 41.34 5.30
N SER A 136 -16.05 40.86 5.23
CA SER A 136 -17.26 41.69 5.06
C SER A 136 -17.48 42.65 6.23
#